data_AF-A0A0Z8GB32-F1
#
_entry.id   AF-A0A0Z8GB32-F1
#
_cell.length_a   1.000
_cell.length_b   1.000
_cell.length_c   1.000
_cell.angle_alpha   90.00
_cell.angle_beta   90.00
_cell.angle_gamma   90.00
#
_symmetry.space_group_name_H-M   'P 1'
#
loop_
_entity.id
_entity.type
_entity.pdbx_description
1 polymer ?
#
loop_
_entity_poly.entity_id
_entity_poly.type
_entity_poly.pdbx_seq_one_letter_code
_entity_poly.pdbx_strand_id
1 'polypeptide(L)'
;MNEIEIKSHSFDLAKNRLKEFLENTEAELEIKKVRTSGDFLGLGDHMVTGYELNQRLEMIQKHFITVNTTSNMVIKEFREVYNALDVLDKDYISSIIANVKAIEKTSNDIRSQQGVLKQHNKKLINQQNKLDAHQMELEKSVESISKIISVLKVFKEKLESYEHLTDIDTLWKHKDEQQMRICQIEQKCMEQAEQLNNLIQEVIQKNKDEVNKQIAGATQTTNVAIENLTTKIKYSYWIAGGSACLAIIELILLLM
;
A
#
# COMPACT_ATOMS: atom_id res chain seq x y z
N MET A 1 -19.68 29.50 29.48
CA MET A 1 -19.06 30.78 29.82
C MET A 1 -20.10 31.49 30.67
N ASN A 2 -19.90 31.55 31.98
CA ASN A 2 -20.89 32.17 32.86
C ASN A 2 -20.69 33.68 32.77
N GLU A 3 -21.72 34.37 32.32
CA GLU A 3 -21.78 35.82 32.25
C GLU A 3 -21.75 36.36 33.68
N ILE A 4 -20.63 36.95 34.08
CA ILE A 4 -20.52 37.61 35.39
C ILE A 4 -21.22 38.95 35.24
N GLU A 5 -22.49 39.01 35.65
CA GLU A 5 -23.28 40.23 35.70
C GLU A 5 -22.72 41.14 36.80
N ILE A 6 -22.00 42.17 36.38
CA ILE A 6 -21.38 43.15 37.27
C ILE A 6 -22.46 44.15 37.71
N LYS A 7 -22.94 44.05 38.96
CA LYS A 7 -24.02 44.91 39.48
C LYS A 7 -23.49 46.25 39.99
N SER A 8 -23.64 47.31 39.18
CA SER A 8 -23.23 48.72 39.46
C SER A 8 -23.87 49.37 40.68
N HIS A 9 -24.88 48.71 41.26
CA HIS A 9 -25.87 49.37 42.11
C HIS A 9 -25.30 49.98 43.39
N SER A 10 -24.32 49.33 44.04
CA SER A 10 -23.78 49.80 45.33
C SER A 10 -22.86 51.02 45.21
N PHE A 11 -22.06 51.10 44.13
CA PHE A 11 -21.13 52.21 43.91
C PHE A 11 -21.89 53.48 43.50
N ASP A 12 -22.83 53.33 42.57
CA ASP A 12 -23.66 54.45 42.13
C ASP A 12 -24.51 55.02 43.28
N LEU A 13 -25.00 54.15 44.16
CA LEU A 13 -25.76 54.55 45.34
C LEU A 13 -24.90 55.35 46.33
N ALA A 14 -23.68 54.89 46.65
CA ALA A 14 -22.78 55.64 47.52
C ALA A 14 -22.36 56.98 46.91
N LYS A 15 -22.08 57.01 45.59
CA LYS A 15 -21.76 58.23 44.85
C LYS A 15 -22.90 59.26 44.91
N ASN A 16 -24.14 58.81 44.69
CA ASN A 16 -25.30 59.70 44.70
C ASN A 16 -25.60 60.24 46.11
N ARG A 17 -25.45 59.42 47.15
CA ARG A 17 -25.60 59.87 48.55
C ARG A 17 -24.56 60.91 48.94
N LEU A 18 -23.29 60.68 48.58
CA LEU A 18 -22.22 61.65 48.83
C LEU A 18 -22.48 62.97 48.11
N LYS A 19 -22.97 62.91 46.87
CA LYS A 19 -23.37 64.10 46.10
C LYS A 19 -24.48 64.88 46.80
N GLU A 20 -25.53 64.20 47.24
CA GLU A 20 -26.66 64.81 47.97
C GLU A 20 -26.22 65.44 49.29
N PHE A 21 -25.30 64.82 50.02
CA PHE A 21 -24.71 65.39 51.23
C PHE A 21 -23.93 66.68 50.94
N LEU A 22 -23.11 66.70 49.89
CA LEU A 22 -22.32 67.88 49.51
C LEU A 22 -23.19 69.04 49.04
N GLU A 23 -24.23 68.76 48.25
CA GLU A 23 -25.13 69.79 47.70
C GLU A 23 -26.05 70.43 48.76
N ASN A 24 -26.34 69.71 49.86
CA ASN A 24 -27.27 70.18 50.90
C ASN A 24 -26.58 70.70 52.18
N THR A 25 -25.25 70.67 52.27
CA THR A 25 -24.50 71.12 53.45
C THR A 25 -23.96 72.53 53.25
N GLU A 26 -24.84 73.53 53.27
CA GLU A 26 -24.45 74.94 53.32
C GLU A 26 -25.07 75.58 54.56
N ALA A 27 -24.26 75.78 55.60
CA ALA A 27 -24.67 76.48 56.81
C ALA A 27 -23.54 77.40 57.28
N GLU A 28 -23.72 78.70 57.09
CA GLU A 28 -22.84 79.69 57.69
C GLU A 28 -23.16 79.78 59.20
N LEU A 29 -22.27 79.26 60.02
CA LEU A 29 -22.39 79.24 61.47
C LEU A 29 -21.86 80.55 62.06
N GLU A 30 -22.73 81.57 62.13
CA GLU A 30 -22.38 82.88 62.70
C GLU A 30 -22.79 83.00 64.18
N ILE A 31 -21.81 83.21 65.07
CA ILE A 31 -22.07 83.57 66.47
C ILE A 31 -21.87 85.07 66.65
N LYS A 32 -22.98 85.79 66.84
CA LYS A 32 -22.96 87.24 67.10
C LYS A 32 -22.62 87.54 68.57
N LYS A 33 -21.83 88.60 68.81
CA LYS A 33 -21.48 89.08 70.17
C LYS A 33 -22.69 89.68 70.89
N VAL A 34 -22.73 89.59 72.23
CA VAL A 34 -23.68 90.37 73.05
C VAL A 34 -23.48 91.87 72.82
N ARG A 35 -24.55 92.66 72.97
CA ARG A 35 -24.46 94.12 72.92
C ARG A 35 -23.70 94.62 74.14
N THR A 36 -22.80 95.57 73.95
CA THR A 36 -22.03 96.19 75.04
C THR A 36 -22.18 97.72 75.05
N SER A 37 -22.90 98.29 74.09
CA SER A 37 -23.18 99.72 73.96
C SER A 37 -24.69 100.00 74.00
N GLY A 38 -25.11 101.08 74.65
CA GLY A 38 -26.52 101.46 74.83
C GLY A 38 -27.22 101.93 73.55
N ASP A 39 -28.56 101.81 73.52
CA ASP A 39 -29.41 102.20 72.38
C ASP A 39 -30.08 103.56 72.62
N PHE A 40 -30.18 104.39 71.58
CA PHE A 40 -30.33 105.87 71.52
C PHE A 40 -28.98 106.64 71.51
N LEU A 41 -28.49 106.93 70.29
CA LEU A 41 -27.30 107.75 69.98
C LEU A 41 -25.93 107.20 70.42
N GLY A 42 -25.86 105.99 70.99
CA GLY A 42 -24.58 105.35 71.36
C GLY A 42 -23.90 106.00 72.58
N LEU A 43 -24.66 106.70 73.42
CA LEU A 43 -24.14 107.34 74.62
C LEU A 43 -24.32 106.41 75.82
N GLY A 44 -23.25 105.67 76.18
CA GLY A 44 -23.13 104.90 77.42
C GLY A 44 -22.89 103.40 77.25
N ASP A 45 -22.29 102.78 78.28
CA ASP A 45 -22.03 101.34 78.36
C ASP A 45 -23.32 100.57 78.69
N HIS A 46 -23.57 99.46 78.00
CA HIS A 46 -24.69 98.55 78.29
C HIS A 46 -24.22 97.37 79.14
N MET A 47 -24.87 97.14 80.28
CA MET A 47 -24.62 95.95 81.09
C MET A 47 -25.34 94.75 80.49
N VAL A 48 -24.57 93.75 80.08
CA VAL A 48 -25.09 92.49 79.54
C VAL A 48 -26.04 91.84 80.56
N THR A 49 -27.27 91.62 80.13
CA THR A 49 -28.29 90.99 80.97
C THR A 49 -28.19 89.46 80.93
N GLY A 50 -28.68 88.79 81.97
CA GLY A 50 -28.80 87.32 81.98
C GLY A 50 -29.66 86.79 80.83
N TYR A 51 -30.65 87.58 80.37
CA TYR A 51 -31.47 87.25 79.20
C TYR A 51 -30.66 87.26 77.89
N GLU A 52 -29.87 88.31 77.65
CA GLU A 52 -29.00 88.39 76.46
C GLU A 52 -27.95 87.29 76.44
N LEU A 53 -27.36 86.97 77.59
CA LEU A 53 -26.41 85.86 77.71
C LEU A 53 -27.09 84.51 77.44
N ASN A 54 -28.29 84.28 77.99
CA ASN A 54 -29.05 83.05 77.75
C ASN A 54 -29.42 82.88 76.27
N GLN A 55 -29.81 83.96 75.58
CA GLN A 55 -30.05 83.93 74.13
C GLN A 55 -28.79 83.56 73.34
N ARG A 56 -27.62 84.07 73.73
CA ARG A 56 -26.35 83.68 73.09
C ARG A 56 -26.01 82.21 73.36
N LEU A 57 -26.21 81.76 74.59
CA LEU A 57 -25.95 80.37 74.96
C LEU A 57 -26.88 79.41 74.19
N GLU A 58 -28.15 79.77 74.03
CA GLU A 58 -29.11 79.01 73.21
C GLU A 58 -28.66 78.95 71.74
N MET A 59 -28.17 80.07 71.18
CA MET A 59 -27.62 80.11 69.82
C MET A 59 -26.39 79.21 69.68
N ILE A 60 -25.43 79.30 70.62
CA ILE A 60 -24.24 78.45 70.65
C ILE A 60 -24.62 76.97 70.79
N GLN A 61 -25.59 76.64 71.64
CA GLN A 61 -26.09 75.28 71.79
C GLN A 61 -26.70 74.76 70.49
N LYS A 62 -27.48 75.58 69.78
CA LYS A 62 -28.00 75.24 68.43
C LYS A 62 -26.86 74.96 67.45
N HIS A 63 -25.78 75.74 67.48
CA HIS A 63 -24.61 75.51 66.64
C HIS A 63 -23.92 74.18 66.97
N PHE A 64 -23.72 73.86 68.26
CA PHE A 64 -23.15 72.57 68.67
C PHE A 64 -24.03 71.38 68.26
N ILE A 65 -25.35 71.51 68.35
CA ILE A 65 -26.29 70.50 67.86
C ILE A 65 -26.13 70.34 66.34
N THR A 66 -26.05 71.43 65.58
CA THR A 66 -25.81 71.38 64.12
C THR A 66 -24.49 70.69 63.81
N VAL A 67 -23.39 71.06 64.47
CA VAL A 67 -22.05 70.45 64.25
C VAL A 67 -22.06 68.96 64.57
N ASN A 68 -22.69 68.55 65.68
CA ASN A 68 -22.81 67.14 66.04
C ASN A 68 -23.63 66.36 65.01
N THR A 69 -24.75 66.91 64.56
CA THR A 69 -25.59 66.30 63.52
C THR A 69 -24.82 66.15 62.21
N THR A 70 -24.15 67.21 61.74
CA THR A 70 -23.31 67.18 60.54
C THR A 70 -22.18 66.17 60.68
N SER A 71 -21.49 66.12 61.82
CA SER A 71 -20.40 65.16 62.04
C SER A 71 -20.90 63.70 61.97
N ASN A 72 -22.07 63.41 62.54
CA ASN A 72 -22.67 62.08 62.43
C ASN A 72 -23.08 61.74 60.99
N MET A 73 -23.59 62.71 60.23
CA MET A 73 -23.87 62.54 58.80
C MET A 73 -22.59 62.26 58.01
N VAL A 74 -21.51 63.02 58.24
CA VAL A 74 -20.20 62.79 57.62
C VAL A 74 -19.70 61.37 57.87
N ILE A 75 -19.76 60.89 59.12
CA ILE A 75 -19.35 59.52 59.48
C ILE A 75 -20.16 58.47 58.72
N LYS A 76 -21.48 58.70 58.57
CA LYS A 76 -22.36 57.80 57.81
C LYS A 76 -21.98 57.76 56.33
N GLU A 77 -21.76 58.91 55.70
CA GLU A 77 -21.36 58.97 54.29
C GLU A 77 -20.00 58.32 54.05
N PHE A 78 -19.01 58.52 54.93
CA PHE A 78 -17.72 57.82 54.83
C PHE A 78 -17.85 56.30 54.96
N ARG A 79 -18.79 55.80 55.76
CA ARG A 79 -19.08 54.36 55.86
C ARG A 79 -19.66 53.82 54.55
N GLU A 80 -20.56 54.57 53.91
CA GLU A 80 -21.13 54.19 52.61
C GLU A 80 -20.07 54.17 51.51
N VAL A 81 -19.17 55.16 51.49
CA VAL A 81 -18.00 55.18 50.57
C VAL A 81 -17.10 53.96 50.80
N TYR A 82 -16.78 53.64 52.05
CA TYR A 82 -15.97 52.46 52.37
C TYR A 82 -16.63 51.17 51.89
N ASN A 83 -17.92 51.00 52.14
CA ASN A 83 -18.67 49.81 51.70
C ASN A 83 -18.68 49.68 50.17
N ALA A 84 -18.84 50.80 49.44
CA ALA A 84 -18.78 50.79 47.99
C ALA A 84 -17.39 50.38 47.45
N LEU A 85 -16.31 50.83 48.09
CA LEU A 85 -14.95 50.42 47.75
C LEU A 85 -14.68 48.93 48.07
N ASP A 86 -15.20 48.42 49.19
CA ASP A 86 -15.09 47.00 49.56
C ASP A 86 -15.82 46.08 48.56
N VAL A 87 -17.01 46.48 48.09
CA VAL A 87 -17.74 45.76 47.03
C VAL A 87 -16.98 45.82 45.69
N LEU A 88 -16.42 46.98 45.34
CA LEU A 88 -15.62 47.14 44.12
C LEU A 88 -14.41 46.17 44.13
N ASP A 89 -13.70 46.08 45.25
CA ASP A 89 -12.56 45.18 45.39
C ASP A 89 -12.97 43.70 45.32
N LYS A 90 -13.93 43.30 46.16
CA LYS A 90 -14.35 41.90 46.27
C LYS A 90 -14.97 41.35 45.01
N ASP A 91 -15.82 42.11 44.34
CA ASP A 91 -16.59 41.59 43.21
C ASP A 91 -15.93 41.95 41.88
N TYR A 92 -15.64 43.23 41.64
CA TYR A 92 -15.20 43.70 40.33
C TYR A 92 -13.75 43.38 40.07
N ILE A 93 -12.86 43.78 40.97
CA ILE A 93 -11.42 43.60 40.79
C ILE A 93 -11.12 42.09 40.76
N SER A 94 -11.71 41.30 41.67
CA SER A 94 -11.58 39.84 41.64
C SER A 94 -12.07 39.22 40.33
N SER A 95 -13.22 39.66 39.80
CA SER A 95 -13.74 39.14 38.53
C SER A 95 -12.87 39.53 37.33
N ILE A 96 -12.35 40.76 37.32
CA ILE A 96 -11.40 41.22 36.30
C ILE A 96 -10.11 40.38 36.35
N ILE A 97 -9.56 40.14 37.54
CA ILE A 97 -8.37 39.30 37.71
C ILE A 97 -8.63 37.86 37.23
N ALA A 98 -9.78 37.28 37.57
CA ALA A 98 -10.16 35.95 37.11
C ALA A 98 -10.24 35.88 35.58
N ASN A 99 -10.86 36.88 34.94
CA ASN A 99 -10.95 36.98 33.49
C ASN A 99 -9.58 37.18 32.83
N VAL A 100 -8.74 38.05 33.37
CA VAL A 100 -7.37 38.27 32.87
C VAL A 100 -6.54 36.98 32.96
N LYS A 101 -6.62 36.24 34.07
CA LYS A 101 -5.96 34.92 34.19
C LYS A 101 -6.49 33.90 33.17
N ALA A 102 -7.80 33.89 32.91
CA ALA A 102 -8.38 33.02 31.89
C ALA A 102 -7.86 33.40 30.49
N ILE A 103 -7.80 34.69 30.17
CA ILE A 103 -7.25 35.21 28.90
C ILE A 103 -5.77 34.85 28.77
N GLU A 104 -4.98 35.01 29.83
CA GLU A 104 -3.56 34.64 29.83
C GLU A 104 -3.38 33.15 29.55
N LYS A 105 -4.17 32.28 30.20
CA LYS A 105 -4.17 30.85 29.94
C LYS A 105 -4.50 30.56 28.47
N THR A 106 -5.58 31.14 27.94
CA THR A 106 -5.96 30.99 26.54
C THR A 106 -4.85 31.48 25.59
N SER A 107 -4.21 32.60 25.89
CA SER A 107 -3.09 33.13 25.09
C SER A 107 -1.89 32.17 25.07
N ASN A 108 -1.58 31.55 26.21
CA ASN A 108 -0.52 30.55 26.31
C ASN A 108 -0.84 29.29 25.51
N ASP A 109 -2.08 28.81 25.60
CA ASP A 109 -2.56 27.65 24.82
C ASP A 109 -2.49 27.94 23.31
N ILE A 110 -2.93 29.12 22.87
CA ILE A 110 -2.83 29.56 21.46
C ILE A 110 -1.37 29.57 21.00
N ARG A 111 -0.44 30.10 21.80
CA ARG A 111 0.99 30.13 21.46
C ARG A 111 1.56 28.72 21.31
N SER A 112 1.17 27.79 22.18
CA SER A 112 1.55 26.37 22.07
C SER A 112 1.03 25.74 20.79
N GLN A 113 -0.26 25.94 20.49
CA GLN A 113 -0.90 25.44 19.25
C GLN A 113 -0.25 26.01 17.99
N GLN A 114 0.11 27.30 17.98
CA GLN A 114 0.86 27.91 16.88
C GLN A 114 2.23 27.25 16.67
N GLY A 115 2.91 26.83 17.75
CA GLY A 115 4.15 26.06 17.67
C GLY A 115 3.96 24.71 16.96
N VAL A 116 2.91 23.97 17.35
CA VAL A 116 2.54 22.70 16.71
C VAL A 116 2.18 22.89 15.25
N LEU A 117 1.38 23.91 14.92
CA LEU A 117 1.02 24.23 13.54
C LEU A 117 2.24 24.55 12.66
N LYS A 118 3.23 25.29 13.18
CA LYS A 118 4.50 25.52 12.47
C LYS A 118 5.25 24.22 12.20
N GLN A 119 5.28 23.30 13.16
CA GLN A 119 5.90 21.99 12.96
C GLN A 119 5.17 21.16 11.91
N HIS A 120 3.83 21.15 11.94
CA HIS A 120 3.01 20.47 10.92
C HIS A 120 3.25 21.07 9.53
N ASN A 121 3.30 22.40 9.41
CA ASN A 121 3.58 23.07 8.14
C ASN A 121 4.96 22.68 7.59
N LYS A 122 5.99 22.59 8.45
CA LYS A 122 7.32 22.10 8.03
C LYS A 122 7.28 20.65 7.53
N LYS A 123 6.50 19.78 8.18
CA LYS A 123 6.31 18.39 7.71
C LYS A 123 5.61 18.35 6.36
N LEU A 124 4.57 19.17 6.15
CA LEU A 124 3.86 19.28 4.88
C LEU A 124 4.78 19.74 3.74
N ILE A 125 5.60 20.76 3.96
CA ILE A 125 6.60 21.22 2.98
C ILE A 125 7.58 20.09 2.63
N ASN A 126 8.08 19.35 3.62
CA ASN A 126 8.96 18.21 3.36
C ASN A 126 8.26 17.08 2.58
N GLN A 127 6.97 16.83 2.83
CA GLN A 127 6.19 15.86 2.08
C GLN A 127 5.96 16.32 0.64
N GLN A 128 5.69 17.61 0.42
CA GLN A 128 5.57 18.20 -0.92
C GLN A 128 6.86 18.02 -1.72
N ASN A 129 8.02 18.36 -1.14
CA ASN A 129 9.30 18.19 -1.82
C ASN A 129 9.58 16.73 -2.23
N LYS A 130 9.17 15.75 -1.41
CA LYS A 130 9.29 14.33 -1.77
C LYS A 130 8.36 13.95 -2.91
N LEU A 131 7.14 14.49 -2.92
CA LEU A 131 6.19 14.26 -4.00
C LEU A 131 6.72 14.83 -5.33
N ASP A 132 7.29 16.02 -5.29
CA ASP A 132 7.90 16.66 -6.47
C ASP A 132 9.09 15.83 -7.01
N ALA A 133 9.91 15.27 -6.12
CA ALA A 133 11.00 14.37 -6.52
C ALA A 133 10.49 13.08 -7.18
N HIS A 134 9.46 12.44 -6.59
CA HIS A 134 8.85 11.24 -7.19
C HIS A 134 8.16 11.54 -8.53
N GLN A 135 7.57 12.72 -8.68
CA GLN A 135 6.98 13.15 -9.95
C GLN A 135 8.06 13.24 -11.04
N MET A 136 9.22 13.80 -10.73
CA MET A 136 10.36 13.87 -11.66
C MET A 136 10.89 12.47 -12.04
N GLU A 137 10.97 11.55 -11.08
CA GLU A 137 11.35 10.16 -11.35
C GLU A 137 10.33 9.45 -12.25
N LEU A 138 9.04 9.68 -12.02
CA LEU A 138 7.97 9.12 -12.84
C LEU A 138 8.02 9.63 -14.27
N GLU A 139 8.23 10.93 -14.47
CA GLU A 139 8.39 11.54 -15.79
C GLU A 139 9.55 10.92 -16.57
N LYS A 140 10.70 10.71 -15.90
CA LYS A 140 11.86 10.03 -16.50
C LYS A 140 11.55 8.58 -16.88
N SER A 141 10.80 7.86 -16.04
CA SER A 141 10.37 6.49 -16.33
C SER A 141 9.45 6.42 -17.54
N VAL A 142 8.46 7.32 -17.62
CA VAL A 142 7.53 7.44 -18.75
C VAL A 142 8.28 7.75 -20.04
N GLU A 143 9.28 8.65 -19.99
CA GLU A 143 10.13 8.94 -21.16
C GLU A 143 10.91 7.71 -21.60
N SER A 144 11.49 6.96 -20.66
CA SER A 144 12.22 5.73 -20.96
C SER A 144 11.31 4.66 -21.58
N ILE A 145 10.11 4.46 -21.02
CA ILE A 145 9.12 3.52 -21.55
C ILE A 145 8.72 3.93 -22.98
N SER A 146 8.52 5.24 -23.22
CA SER A 146 8.20 5.75 -24.56
C SER A 146 9.30 5.45 -25.58
N LYS A 147 10.58 5.60 -25.19
CA LYS A 147 11.72 5.19 -26.02
C LYS A 147 11.70 3.69 -26.31
N ILE A 148 11.48 2.85 -25.31
CA ILE A 148 11.40 1.39 -25.50
C ILE A 148 10.26 1.02 -26.46
N ILE A 149 9.08 1.60 -26.29
CA ILE A 149 7.93 1.36 -27.19
C ILE A 149 8.29 1.74 -28.63
N SER A 150 8.99 2.87 -28.84
CA SER A 150 9.41 3.28 -30.18
C SER A 150 10.34 2.25 -30.83
N VAL A 151 11.31 1.70 -30.07
CA VAL A 151 12.23 0.66 -30.55
C VAL A 151 11.49 -0.63 -30.85
N LEU A 152 10.59 -1.07 -29.96
CA LEU A 152 9.79 -2.28 -30.15
C LEU A 152 8.90 -2.18 -31.39
N LYS A 153 8.35 -0.99 -31.65
CA LYS A 153 7.55 -0.74 -32.85
C LYS A 153 8.37 -0.93 -34.13
N VAL A 154 9.56 -0.33 -34.19
CA VAL A 154 10.49 -0.50 -35.34
C VAL A 154 10.91 -1.97 -35.49
N PHE A 155 11.20 -2.65 -34.39
CA PHE A 155 11.57 -4.07 -34.42
C PHE A 155 10.43 -4.95 -34.94
N LYS A 156 9.20 -4.69 -34.50
CA LYS A 156 7.99 -5.37 -34.99
C LYS A 156 7.81 -5.15 -36.50
N GLU A 157 7.88 -3.91 -36.96
CA GLU A 157 7.77 -3.57 -38.39
C GLU A 157 8.83 -4.30 -39.23
N LYS A 158 10.06 -4.41 -38.71
CA LYS A 158 11.13 -5.18 -39.37
C LYS A 158 10.82 -6.69 -39.43
N LEU A 159 10.29 -7.28 -38.36
CA LEU A 159 9.88 -8.68 -38.39
C LEU A 159 8.74 -8.92 -39.38
N GLU A 160 7.74 -8.04 -39.39
CA GLU A 160 6.61 -8.10 -40.32
C GLU A 160 7.05 -7.93 -41.79
N SER A 161 8.20 -7.28 -42.04
CA SER A 161 8.76 -7.15 -43.39
C SER A 161 9.38 -8.45 -43.95
N TYR A 162 9.64 -9.45 -43.11
CA TYR A 162 10.19 -10.74 -43.59
C TYR A 162 9.06 -11.67 -44.03
N GLU A 163 8.75 -11.62 -45.32
CA GLU A 163 7.69 -12.39 -45.99
C GLU A 163 7.79 -13.92 -45.76
N HIS A 164 9.01 -14.46 -45.65
CA HIS A 164 9.28 -15.90 -45.61
C HIS A 164 9.51 -16.46 -44.20
N LEU A 165 9.22 -15.72 -43.12
CA LEU A 165 9.40 -16.26 -41.76
C LEU A 165 8.55 -17.51 -41.53
N THR A 166 7.32 -17.51 -42.03
CA THR A 166 6.40 -18.67 -41.94
C THR A 166 6.86 -19.83 -42.83
N ASP A 167 7.60 -19.56 -43.90
CA ASP A 167 8.10 -20.59 -44.80
C ASP A 167 9.15 -21.48 -44.13
N ILE A 168 9.87 -20.96 -43.13
CA ILE A 168 10.81 -21.77 -42.34
C ILE A 168 10.06 -22.89 -41.60
N ASP A 169 8.92 -22.55 -40.98
CA ASP A 169 8.09 -23.54 -40.29
C ASP A 169 7.52 -24.58 -41.25
N THR A 170 7.12 -24.16 -42.46
CA THR A 170 6.62 -25.09 -43.48
C THR A 170 7.72 -25.99 -44.02
N LEU A 171 8.93 -25.46 -44.27
CA LEU A 171 10.09 -26.26 -44.70
C LEU A 171 10.48 -27.30 -43.65
N TRP A 172 10.42 -26.95 -42.37
CA TRP A 172 10.73 -27.89 -41.29
C TRP A 172 9.73 -29.06 -41.28
N LYS A 173 8.44 -28.78 -41.43
CA LYS A 173 7.40 -29.83 -41.55
C LYS A 173 7.65 -30.73 -42.76
N HIS A 174 7.90 -30.15 -43.93
CA HIS A 174 8.20 -30.93 -45.13
C HIS A 174 9.43 -31.83 -44.96
N LYS A 175 10.49 -31.32 -44.31
CA LYS A 175 11.69 -32.12 -44.02
C LYS A 175 11.37 -33.32 -43.12
N ASP A 176 10.54 -33.13 -42.10
CA ASP A 176 10.12 -34.22 -41.20
C ASP A 176 9.27 -35.26 -41.95
N GLU A 177 8.32 -34.80 -42.78
CA GLU A 177 7.53 -35.69 -43.65
C GLU A 177 8.40 -36.47 -44.64
N GLN A 178 9.39 -35.81 -45.25
CA GLN A 178 10.34 -36.45 -46.15
C GLN A 178 11.18 -37.50 -45.42
N GLN A 179 11.66 -37.20 -44.21
CA GLN A 179 12.39 -38.16 -43.38
C GLN A 179 11.53 -39.40 -43.09
N MET A 180 10.26 -39.20 -42.74
CA MET A 180 9.33 -40.31 -42.50
C MET A 180 9.14 -41.18 -43.75
N ARG A 181 8.99 -40.54 -44.93
CA ARG A 181 8.89 -41.27 -46.21
C ARG A 181 10.16 -42.06 -46.53
N ILE A 182 11.34 -41.51 -46.26
CA ILE A 182 12.62 -42.20 -46.46
C ILE A 182 12.69 -43.44 -45.57
N CYS A 183 12.40 -43.32 -44.27
CA CYS A 183 12.42 -44.47 -43.37
C CYS A 183 11.44 -45.57 -43.81
N GLN A 184 10.26 -45.20 -44.32
CA GLN A 184 9.31 -46.16 -44.88
C GLN A 184 9.85 -46.86 -46.14
N ILE A 185 10.57 -46.15 -47.00
CA ILE A 185 11.19 -46.74 -48.20
C ILE A 185 12.31 -47.68 -47.78
N GLU A 186 13.17 -47.28 -46.85
CA GLU A 186 14.27 -48.11 -46.32
C GLU A 186 13.72 -49.43 -45.75
N GLN A 187 12.66 -49.36 -44.94
CA GLN A 187 11.99 -50.55 -44.40
C GLN A 187 11.46 -51.46 -45.52
N LYS A 188 10.77 -50.91 -46.52
CA LYS A 188 10.26 -51.69 -47.66
C LYS A 188 11.39 -52.34 -48.47
N CYS A 189 12.51 -51.66 -48.66
CA CYS A 189 13.67 -52.24 -49.33
C CYS A 189 14.29 -53.38 -48.53
N MET A 190 14.35 -53.27 -47.20
CA MET A 190 14.81 -54.36 -46.33
C MET A 190 13.88 -55.57 -46.42
N GLU A 191 12.56 -55.35 -46.33
CA GLU A 191 11.55 -56.41 -46.47
C GLU A 191 11.66 -57.11 -47.84
N GLN A 192 11.83 -56.35 -48.92
CA GLN A 192 12.02 -56.90 -50.26
C GLN A 192 13.34 -57.68 -50.41
N ALA A 193 14.43 -57.20 -49.79
CA ALA A 193 15.71 -57.90 -49.81
C ALA A 193 15.63 -59.23 -49.07
N GLU A 194 14.93 -59.28 -47.93
CA GLU A 194 14.68 -60.51 -47.19
C GLU A 194 13.79 -61.48 -47.99
N GLN A 195 12.72 -61.00 -48.60
CA GLN A 195 11.86 -61.80 -49.49
C GLN A 195 12.64 -62.39 -50.66
N LEU A 196 13.49 -61.59 -51.32
CA LEU A 196 14.34 -62.06 -52.42
C LEU A 196 15.32 -63.13 -51.94
N ASN A 197 15.94 -62.94 -50.78
CA ASN A 197 16.86 -63.92 -50.20
C ASN A 197 16.14 -65.24 -49.90
N ASN A 198 14.94 -65.19 -49.30
CA ASN A 198 14.12 -66.38 -49.04
C ASN A 198 13.74 -67.11 -50.33
N LEU A 199 13.35 -66.38 -51.38
CA LEU A 199 13.04 -66.97 -52.69
C LEU A 199 14.28 -67.63 -53.33
N ILE A 200 15.46 -67.00 -53.23
CA ILE A 200 16.72 -67.59 -53.71
C ILE A 200 17.01 -68.90 -52.96
N GLN A 201 16.83 -68.93 -51.64
CA GLN A 201 17.01 -70.16 -50.86
C GLN A 201 16.02 -71.25 -51.27
N GLU A 202 14.75 -70.91 -51.49
CA GLU A 202 13.73 -71.84 -51.96
C GLU A 202 14.08 -72.43 -53.34
N VAL A 203 14.53 -71.58 -54.27
CA VAL A 203 14.96 -72.02 -55.62
C VAL A 203 16.21 -72.91 -55.54
N ILE A 204 17.20 -72.56 -54.70
CA ILE A 204 18.40 -73.39 -54.50
C ILE A 204 18.02 -74.76 -53.95
N GLN A 205 17.14 -74.80 -52.93
CA GLN A 205 16.70 -76.06 -52.32
C GLN A 205 15.92 -76.92 -53.32
N LYS A 206 14.98 -76.33 -54.06
CA LYS A 206 14.22 -77.04 -55.10
C LYS A 206 15.12 -77.61 -56.20
N ASN A 207 16.09 -76.83 -56.68
CA ASN A 207 17.06 -77.29 -57.67
C ASN A 207 17.93 -78.43 -57.11
N LYS A 208 18.37 -78.33 -55.85
CA LYS A 208 19.13 -79.38 -55.17
C LYS A 208 18.33 -80.70 -55.10
N ASP A 209 17.07 -80.62 -54.71
CA ASP A 209 16.20 -81.80 -54.61
C ASP A 209 15.92 -82.44 -55.98
N GLU A 210 15.69 -81.63 -57.01
CA GLU A 210 15.50 -82.10 -58.39
C GLU A 210 16.77 -82.77 -58.95
N VAL A 211 17.94 -82.15 -58.77
CA VAL A 211 19.23 -82.75 -59.16
C VAL A 211 19.47 -84.07 -58.43
N ASN A 212 19.21 -84.12 -57.12
CA ASN A 212 19.33 -85.37 -56.36
C ASN A 212 18.40 -86.47 -56.89
N LYS A 213 17.16 -86.13 -57.26
CA LYS A 213 16.21 -87.07 -57.86
C LYS A 213 16.69 -87.59 -59.21
N GLN A 214 17.26 -86.72 -60.06
CA GLN A 214 17.83 -87.12 -61.35
C GLN A 214 19.06 -88.02 -61.18
N ILE A 215 19.96 -87.70 -60.23
CA ILE A 215 21.12 -88.54 -59.88
C ILE A 215 20.66 -89.92 -59.39
N ALA A 216 19.65 -89.99 -58.52
CA ALA A 216 19.11 -91.26 -58.03
C ALA A 216 18.52 -92.11 -59.16
N GLY A 217 17.75 -91.50 -60.06
CA GLY A 217 17.20 -92.18 -61.25
C GLY A 217 18.29 -92.70 -62.19
N ALA A 218 19.33 -91.90 -62.45
CA ALA A 218 20.48 -92.32 -63.23
C ALA A 218 21.21 -93.49 -62.57
N THR A 219 21.45 -93.42 -61.25
CA THR A 219 22.13 -94.47 -60.47
C THR A 219 21.36 -95.79 -60.49
N GLN A 220 20.03 -95.74 -60.36
CA GLN A 220 19.20 -96.93 -60.45
C GLN A 220 19.21 -97.55 -61.86
N THR A 221 19.14 -96.71 -62.89
CA THR A 221 19.23 -97.17 -64.29
C THR A 221 20.58 -97.83 -64.57
N THR A 222 21.67 -97.24 -64.08
CA THR A 222 23.01 -97.83 -64.20
C THR A 222 23.13 -99.14 -63.42
N ASN A 223 22.55 -99.23 -62.22
CA ASN A 223 22.57 -100.46 -61.43
C ASN A 223 21.82 -101.60 -62.15
N VAL A 224 20.63 -101.33 -62.70
CA VAL A 224 19.88 -102.31 -63.51
C VAL A 224 20.70 -102.76 -64.72
N ALA A 225 21.39 -101.84 -65.40
CA ALA A 225 22.27 -102.18 -66.51
C ALA A 225 23.46 -103.06 -66.08
N ILE A 226 24.09 -102.77 -64.92
CA ILE A 226 25.18 -103.58 -64.34
C ILE A 226 24.69 -104.98 -63.97
N GLU A 227 23.50 -105.12 -63.36
CA GLU A 227 22.92 -106.42 -63.03
C GLU A 227 22.64 -107.25 -64.28
N ASN A 228 22.08 -106.63 -65.32
CA ASN A 228 21.81 -107.28 -66.60
C ASN A 228 23.12 -107.75 -67.27
N LEU A 229 24.15 -106.89 -67.31
CA LEU A 229 25.48 -107.25 -67.81
C LEU A 229 26.11 -108.38 -66.99
N THR A 230 26.01 -108.32 -65.66
CA THR A 230 26.52 -109.37 -64.77
C THR A 230 25.82 -110.70 -65.02
N THR A 231 24.51 -110.67 -65.26
CA THR A 231 23.71 -111.86 -65.61
C THR A 231 24.17 -112.43 -66.96
N LYS A 232 24.39 -111.58 -67.98
CA LYS A 232 24.96 -112.00 -69.26
C LYS A 232 26.35 -112.61 -69.12
N ILE A 233 27.23 -112.01 -68.31
CA ILE A 233 28.57 -112.55 -68.03
C ILE A 233 28.49 -113.91 -67.34
N LYS A 234 27.61 -114.06 -66.34
CA LYS A 234 27.36 -115.36 -65.70
C LYS A 234 26.95 -116.41 -66.73
N TYR A 235 25.95 -116.13 -67.58
CA TYR A 235 25.56 -117.08 -68.64
C TYR A 235 26.71 -117.40 -69.60
N SER A 236 27.49 -116.41 -70.02
CA SER A 236 28.68 -116.64 -70.86
C SER A 236 29.72 -117.54 -70.16
N TYR A 237 29.91 -117.39 -68.85
CA TYR A 237 30.79 -118.24 -68.05
C TYR A 237 30.26 -119.68 -67.97
N TRP A 238 28.95 -119.86 -67.76
CA TRP A 238 28.30 -121.18 -67.81
C TRP A 238 28.45 -121.85 -69.18
N ILE A 239 28.27 -121.11 -70.28
CA ILE A 239 28.46 -121.62 -71.65
C ILE A 239 29.92 -121.98 -71.91
N ALA A 240 30.87 -121.11 -71.52
CA ALA A 240 32.30 -121.37 -71.68
C ALA A 240 32.75 -122.60 -70.88
N GLY A 241 32.33 -122.73 -69.63
CA GLY A 241 32.60 -123.90 -68.80
C GLY A 241 31.99 -125.19 -69.40
N GLY A 242 30.76 -125.12 -69.91
CA GLY A 242 30.13 -126.22 -70.63
C GLY A 242 30.89 -126.64 -71.89
N SER A 243 31.34 -125.67 -72.69
CA SER A 243 32.14 -125.91 -73.90
C SER A 243 33.52 -126.50 -73.59
N ALA A 244 34.16 -126.07 -72.50
CA ALA A 244 35.43 -126.64 -72.06
C ALA A 244 35.26 -128.10 -71.61
N CYS A 245 34.17 -128.42 -70.91
CA CYS A 245 33.85 -129.78 -70.51
C CYS A 245 33.57 -130.68 -71.75
N LEU A 246 32.81 -130.17 -72.73
CA LEU A 246 32.60 -130.81 -74.03
C LEU A 246 33.92 -131.07 -74.77
N ALA A 247 34.79 -130.07 -74.87
CA ALA A 247 36.09 -130.21 -75.51
C ALA A 247 36.99 -131.23 -74.79
N ILE A 248 36.94 -131.31 -73.46
CA ILE A 248 37.64 -132.36 -72.69
C ILE A 248 37.05 -133.75 -72.99
N ILE A 249 35.71 -133.89 -73.04
CA ILE A 249 35.04 -135.14 -73.42
C ILE A 249 35.42 -135.55 -74.85
N GLU A 250 35.46 -134.60 -75.78
CA GLU A 250 35.79 -134.84 -77.18
C GLU A 250 37.28 -135.19 -77.37
N LEU A 251 38.18 -134.58 -76.58
CA LEU A 251 39.59 -134.97 -76.50
C LEU A 251 39.76 -136.40 -75.95
N ILE A 252 38.99 -136.78 -74.93
CA ILE A 252 38.99 -138.15 -74.39
C ILE A 252 38.49 -139.15 -75.44
N LEU A 253 37.44 -138.82 -76.19
CA LEU A 253 36.91 -139.65 -77.28
C LEU A 253 37.85 -139.75 -78.49
N LEU A 254 38.67 -138.72 -78.78
CA LEU A 254 39.69 -138.75 -79.83
C LEU A 254 40.95 -139.55 -79.44
N LEU A 255 41.09 -139.91 -78.15
CA LEU A 255 42.23 -140.66 -77.59
C LEU A 255 41.93 -142.14 -77.31
N MET A 256 40.75 -142.64 -77.67
CA MET A 256 40.34 -144.06 -77.57
C MET A 256 39.61 -144.54 -78.82
#